data_AF-A0A4U5MA98-F1
#
_entry.id   AF-A0A4U5MA98-F1
#
_cell.length_a   1.000
_cell.length_b   1.000
_cell.length_c   1.000
_cell.angle_alpha   90.00
_cell.angle_beta   90.00
_cell.angle_gamma   90.00
#
_symmetry.space_group_name_H-M   'P 1'
#
loop_
_entity.id
_entity.type
_entity.pdbx_description
1 polymer ?
#
loop_
_entity_poly.entity_id
_entity_poly.type
_entity_poly.pdbx_seq_one_letter_code
_entity_poly.pdbx_strand_id
1 'polypeptide(L)'
;MIGSFLLVAYFSSLAIAVFHIGRKGKRNGLSPYGDHWRNLRRLTAIEVFSASRLNTFASIRREEVKNLLRKIHKICGDGSAVIELRTMLLDLNFNVMMRMVAGKKYYGEDVDGLEESKRFKDMMHEFSECTRVTNLGDLFPILQCIDYDGFKNRMTQLGKRMDAFWQGLIDEHRVDKSRNTMVSHLLALQESEPEYYTDEIIKGIILVSL
;
A
#
# COMPACT_ATOMS: atom_id res chain seq x y z
N MET A 1 20.99 -3.68 3.82
CA MET A 1 20.12 -2.51 3.99
C MET A 1 19.83 -1.71 2.72
N ILE A 2 20.56 -1.91 1.61
CA ILE A 2 20.30 -1.22 0.33
C ILE A 2 19.25 -1.97 -0.52
N GLY A 3 19.18 -3.30 -0.41
CA GLY A 3 18.21 -4.13 -1.14
C GLY A 3 16.74 -3.92 -0.77
N SER A 4 16.45 -3.50 0.47
CA SER A 4 15.10 -3.19 0.93
C SER A 4 14.53 -1.89 0.34
N PHE A 5 15.38 -0.90 0.04
CA PHE A 5 14.97 0.33 -0.64
C PHE A 5 14.66 0.10 -2.12
N LEU A 6 15.43 -0.76 -2.80
CA LEU A 6 15.16 -1.14 -4.19
C LEU A 6 13.88 -1.96 -4.32
N LEU A 7 13.60 -2.85 -3.35
CA LEU A 7 12.33 -3.58 -3.30
C LEU A 7 11.16 -2.60 -3.12
N VAL A 8 11.20 -1.72 -2.12
CA VAL A 8 10.12 -0.75 -1.86
C VAL A 8 9.91 0.18 -3.07
N ALA A 9 10.99 0.61 -3.73
CA ALA A 9 10.92 1.41 -4.96
C ALA A 9 10.33 0.62 -6.16
N TYR A 10 10.62 -0.68 -6.26
CA TYR A 10 10.07 -1.57 -7.29
C TYR A 10 8.58 -1.87 -7.05
N PHE A 11 8.21 -2.20 -5.81
CA PHE A 11 6.81 -2.44 -5.40
C PHE A 11 5.95 -1.19 -5.56
N SER A 12 6.44 -0.01 -5.16
CA SER A 12 5.72 1.26 -5.39
C SER A 12 5.59 1.60 -6.87
N SER A 13 6.61 1.32 -7.69
CA SER A 13 6.53 1.50 -9.14
C SER A 13 5.51 0.57 -9.79
N LEU A 14 5.45 -0.69 -9.35
CA LEU A 14 4.49 -1.66 -9.88
C LEU A 14 3.08 -1.41 -9.36
N ALA A 15 2.92 -0.95 -8.11
CA ALA A 15 1.63 -0.54 -7.54
C ALA A 15 1.01 0.56 -8.41
N ILE A 16 1.81 1.55 -8.79
CA ILE A 16 1.37 2.64 -9.66
C ILE A 16 1.08 2.15 -11.08
N ALA A 17 1.88 1.21 -11.60
CA ALA A 17 1.61 0.58 -12.90
C ALA A 17 0.26 -0.16 -12.87
N VAL A 18 -0.02 -0.95 -11.82
CA VAL A 18 -1.32 -1.62 -11.61
C VAL A 18 -2.46 -0.61 -11.51
N PHE A 19 -2.27 0.48 -10.77
CA PHE A 19 -3.27 1.55 -10.64
C PHE A 19 -3.55 2.28 -11.97
N HIS A 20 -2.50 2.59 -12.74
CA HIS A 20 -2.63 3.23 -14.06
C HIS A 20 -3.21 2.29 -15.11
N ILE A 21 -2.81 1.01 -15.12
CA ILE A 21 -3.31 -0.02 -16.05
C ILE A 21 -4.80 -0.29 -15.77
N GLY A 22 -5.19 -0.37 -14.49
CA GLY A 22 -6.60 -0.48 -14.08
C GLY A 22 -7.49 0.66 -14.56
N ARG A 23 -6.93 1.87 -14.75
CA ARG A 23 -7.68 3.08 -15.10
C ARG A 23 -7.82 3.36 -16.60
N LYS A 24 -7.13 2.67 -17.54
CA LYS A 24 -7.21 3.07 -18.97
C LYS A 24 -7.43 1.98 -20.02
N GLY A 25 -8.67 2.01 -20.53
CA GLY A 25 -9.01 1.80 -21.93
C GLY A 25 -8.76 3.01 -22.85
N LYS A 26 -8.32 4.19 -22.37
CA LYS A 26 -7.99 5.35 -23.23
C LYS A 26 -6.96 6.29 -22.59
N ARG A 27 -5.66 6.01 -22.73
CA ARG A 27 -4.57 6.93 -23.12
C ARG A 27 -3.38 6.01 -23.42
N ASN A 28 -2.98 5.99 -24.69
CA ASN A 28 -1.74 5.37 -25.11
C ASN A 28 -0.59 6.10 -24.43
N GLY A 29 0.34 5.34 -23.88
CA GLY A 29 1.44 5.84 -23.07
C GLY A 29 1.20 5.53 -21.61
N LEU A 30 1.94 4.53 -21.12
CA LEU A 30 2.55 4.63 -19.79
C LEU A 30 2.86 6.12 -19.57
N SER A 31 2.26 6.78 -18.58
CA SER A 31 2.77 8.09 -18.18
C SER A 31 4.27 7.87 -18.02
N PRO A 32 5.13 8.49 -18.84
CA PRO A 32 6.56 8.25 -18.70
C PRO A 32 6.86 8.56 -17.25
N TYR A 33 7.71 7.73 -16.66
CA TYR A 33 8.35 7.96 -15.38
C TYR A 33 8.78 9.44 -15.31
N GLY A 34 7.93 10.32 -14.78
CA GLY A 34 7.89 11.75 -15.19
C GLY A 34 7.31 12.64 -14.09
N ASP A 35 7.01 13.90 -14.39
CA ASP A 35 6.77 14.94 -13.36
C ASP A 35 5.64 14.60 -12.40
N HIS A 36 4.59 13.91 -12.86
CA HIS A 36 3.50 13.44 -11.99
C HIS A 36 4.00 12.50 -10.87
N TRP A 37 4.88 11.55 -11.21
CA TRP A 37 5.45 10.61 -10.25
C TRP A 37 6.46 11.28 -9.30
N ARG A 38 7.30 12.18 -9.82
CA ARG A 38 8.18 13.00 -8.97
C ARG A 38 7.36 13.82 -7.98
N ASN A 39 6.23 14.37 -8.43
CA ASN A 39 5.30 15.11 -7.59
C ASN A 39 4.68 14.21 -6.51
N LEU A 40 4.17 13.03 -6.85
CA LEU A 40 3.64 12.08 -5.86
C LEU A 40 4.68 11.67 -4.82
N ARG A 41 5.91 11.33 -5.23
CA ARG A 41 7.00 11.03 -4.28
C ARG A 41 7.31 12.21 -3.38
N ARG A 42 7.40 13.41 -3.95
CA ARG A 42 7.68 14.63 -3.21
C ARG A 42 6.59 14.88 -2.16
N LEU A 43 5.33 14.80 -2.56
CA LEU A 43 4.19 14.99 -1.66
C LEU A 43 4.14 13.91 -0.58
N THR A 44 4.36 12.65 -0.94
CA THR A 44 4.42 11.56 0.04
C THR A 44 5.55 11.81 1.04
N ALA A 45 6.74 12.24 0.59
CA ALA A 45 7.85 12.53 1.49
C ALA A 45 7.54 13.68 2.47
N ILE A 46 6.86 14.73 2.01
CA ILE A 46 6.55 15.91 2.84
C ILE A 46 5.34 15.65 3.75
N GLU A 47 4.25 15.13 3.21
CA GLU A 47 2.96 15.05 3.90
C GLU A 47 2.80 13.77 4.74
N VAL A 48 3.46 12.68 4.34
CA VAL A 48 3.34 11.36 5.00
C VAL A 48 4.60 11.05 5.80
N PHE A 49 5.78 11.18 5.19
CA PHE A 49 7.05 10.75 5.79
C PHE A 49 7.89 11.87 6.42
N SER A 50 7.34 13.07 6.63
CA SER A 50 8.06 14.10 7.37
C SER A 50 8.29 13.69 8.82
N ALA A 51 9.40 14.17 9.41
CA ALA A 51 9.76 13.84 10.79
C ALA A 51 8.64 14.20 11.78
N SER A 52 7.99 15.35 11.58
CA SER A 52 6.83 15.78 12.39
C SER A 52 5.69 14.76 12.32
N ARG A 53 5.28 14.36 11.11
CA ARG A 53 4.20 13.38 10.89
C ARG A 53 4.55 12.02 11.48
N LEU A 54 5.76 11.54 11.23
CA LEU A 54 6.23 10.28 11.79
C LEU A 54 6.25 10.32 13.31
N ASN A 55 6.63 11.45 13.93
CA ASN A 55 6.62 11.58 15.39
C ASN A 55 5.20 11.50 15.98
N THR A 56 4.21 12.10 15.33
CA THR A 56 2.79 11.99 15.72
C THR A 56 2.32 10.53 15.76
N PHE A 57 2.84 9.69 14.86
CA PHE A 57 2.51 8.26 14.80
C PHE A 57 3.49 7.33 15.52
N ALA A 58 4.39 7.87 16.36
CA ALA A 58 5.38 7.06 17.07
C ALA A 58 4.74 6.05 18.04
N SER A 59 3.57 6.36 18.59
CA SER A 59 2.80 5.45 19.44
C SER A 59 2.34 4.20 18.67
N ILE A 60 1.78 4.37 17.47
CA ILE A 60 1.32 3.29 16.60
C ILE A 60 2.46 2.32 16.30
N ARG A 61 3.62 2.84 15.87
CA ARG A 61 4.80 2.00 15.57
C ARG A 61 5.27 1.22 16.80
N ARG A 62 5.34 1.89 17.97
CA ARG A 62 5.72 1.23 19.23
C ARG A 62 4.74 0.14 19.62
N GLU A 63 3.45 0.36 19.43
CA GLU A 63 2.41 -0.61 19.75
C GLU A 63 2.48 -1.83 18.84
N GLU A 64 2.60 -1.65 17.53
CA GLU A 64 2.69 -2.76 16.58
C GLU A 64 3.96 -3.59 16.75
N VAL A 65 5.10 -2.94 17.05
CA VAL A 65 6.34 -3.67 17.41
C VAL A 65 6.15 -4.48 18.69
N LYS A 66 5.50 -3.92 19.71
CA LYS A 66 5.17 -4.66 20.94
C LYS A 66 4.25 -5.85 20.63
N ASN A 67 3.26 -5.68 19.76
CA ASN A 67 2.36 -6.77 19.34
C ASN A 67 3.14 -7.90 18.66
N LEU A 68 4.07 -7.57 17.76
CA LEU A 68 4.93 -8.55 17.11
C LEU A 68 5.80 -9.29 18.14
N LEU A 69 6.44 -8.58 19.06
CA LEU A 69 7.28 -9.19 20.10
C LEU A 69 6.48 -10.13 21.00
N ARG A 70 5.25 -9.75 21.38
CA ARG A 70 4.36 -10.64 22.13
C ARG A 70 3.98 -11.88 21.33
N LYS A 71 3.72 -11.74 20.02
CA LYS A 71 3.43 -12.88 19.14
C LYS A 71 4.62 -13.84 19.04
N ILE A 72 5.83 -13.31 18.85
CA ILE A 72 7.06 -14.11 18.84
C ILE A 72 7.24 -14.83 20.18
N HIS A 73 7.10 -14.12 21.29
CA HIS A 73 7.24 -14.71 22.62
C HIS A 73 6.23 -15.86 22.85
N LYS A 74 4.96 -15.68 22.44
CA LYS A 74 3.95 -16.74 22.51
C LYS A 74 4.32 -17.97 21.67
N ILE A 75 4.91 -17.78 20.48
CA ILE A 75 5.30 -18.88 19.59
C ILE A 75 6.50 -19.65 20.17
N CYS A 76 7.48 -18.93 20.72
CA CYS A 76 8.66 -19.56 21.33
C CYS A 76 8.32 -20.28 22.65
N GLY A 77 7.35 -19.76 23.41
CA GLY A 77 7.08 -20.25 24.78
C GLY A 77 8.34 -20.17 25.64
N ASP A 78 8.65 -21.24 26.36
CA ASP A 78 9.88 -21.40 27.16
C ASP A 78 11.05 -22.00 26.35
N GLY A 79 10.86 -22.26 25.06
CA GLY A 79 11.80 -22.97 24.19
C GLY A 79 12.27 -22.18 22.97
N SER A 80 12.87 -22.90 22.02
CA SER A 80 13.27 -22.37 20.72
C SER A 80 12.27 -22.80 19.65
N ALA A 81 11.79 -21.85 18.85
CA ALA A 81 10.90 -22.10 17.72
C ALA A 81 11.48 -21.55 16.41
N VAL A 82 11.23 -22.25 15.30
CA VAL A 82 11.52 -21.74 13.95
C VAL A 82 10.37 -20.83 13.55
N ILE A 83 10.67 -19.57 13.24
CA ILE A 83 9.67 -18.57 12.84
C ILE A 83 9.92 -18.05 11.43
N GLU A 84 8.85 -17.88 10.65
CA GLU A 84 8.93 -17.22 9.36
C GLU A 84 8.89 -15.69 9.55
N LEU A 85 10.06 -15.09 9.78
CA LEU A 85 10.18 -13.66 10.09
C LEU A 85 9.70 -12.76 8.93
N ARG A 86 9.82 -13.22 7.68
CA ARG A 86 9.41 -12.44 6.50
C ARG A 86 7.94 -12.07 6.55
N THR A 87 7.06 -13.04 6.74
CA THR A 87 5.61 -12.83 6.80
C THR A 87 5.24 -11.94 7.99
N MET A 88 5.85 -12.17 9.15
CA MET A 88 5.61 -11.36 10.34
C MET A 88 6.01 -9.89 10.18
N LEU A 89 7.12 -9.60 9.49
CA LEU A 89 7.55 -8.23 9.20
C LEU A 89 6.68 -7.56 8.15
N LEU A 90 6.15 -8.31 7.17
CA LEU A 90 5.18 -7.78 6.20
C LEU A 90 3.87 -7.41 6.89
N ASP A 91 3.33 -8.28 7.74
CA ASP A 91 2.14 -7.99 8.54
C ASP A 91 2.34 -6.74 9.42
N LEU A 92 3.50 -6.64 10.07
CA LEU A 92 3.88 -5.47 10.86
C LEU A 92 3.87 -4.19 10.01
N ASN A 93 4.51 -4.23 8.84
CA ASN A 93 4.60 -3.07 7.95
C ASN A 93 3.22 -2.61 7.49
N PHE A 94 2.38 -3.53 7.00
CA PHE A 94 1.03 -3.19 6.55
C PHE A 94 0.16 -2.65 7.68
N ASN A 95 0.22 -3.24 8.88
CA ASN A 95 -0.53 -2.73 10.02
C ASN A 95 -0.06 -1.34 10.45
N VAL A 96 1.25 -1.11 10.52
CA VAL A 96 1.81 0.22 10.83
C VAL A 96 1.32 1.24 9.79
N MET A 97 1.46 0.93 8.50
CA MET A 97 1.06 1.83 7.43
C MET A 97 -0.44 2.11 7.45
N MET A 98 -1.29 1.07 7.49
CA MET A 98 -2.74 1.24 7.47
C MET A 98 -3.30 1.93 8.71
N ARG A 99 -2.68 1.74 9.88
CA ARG A 99 -3.05 2.47 11.09
C ARG A 99 -2.66 3.95 11.02
N MET A 100 -1.54 4.29 10.37
CA MET A 100 -1.18 5.69 10.12
C MET A 100 -2.06 6.34 9.05
N VAL A 101 -2.34 5.61 7.97
CA VAL A 101 -3.06 6.12 6.80
C VAL A 101 -4.56 6.23 7.05
N ALA A 102 -5.18 5.15 7.53
CA ALA A 102 -6.63 5.03 7.64
C ALA A 102 -7.11 4.82 9.10
N GLY A 103 -6.19 4.72 10.07
CA GLY A 103 -6.55 4.40 11.45
C GLY A 103 -7.02 2.95 11.67
N LYS A 104 -6.84 2.08 10.66
CA LYS A 104 -7.36 0.70 10.65
C LYS A 104 -6.23 -0.33 10.62
N LYS A 105 -6.50 -1.52 11.18
CA LYS A 105 -5.60 -2.68 11.19
C LYS A 105 -6.23 -3.79 10.34
N TYR A 106 -5.42 -4.52 9.58
CA TYR A 106 -5.91 -5.53 8.63
C TYR A 106 -5.25 -6.90 8.79
N TYR A 107 -4.16 -7.03 9.55
CA TYR A 107 -3.52 -8.31 9.86
C TYR A 107 -3.53 -8.59 11.36
N GLY A 108 -3.87 -9.81 11.76
CA GLY A 108 -3.80 -10.29 13.14
C GLY A 108 -5.10 -10.90 13.61
N GLU A 109 -5.03 -11.72 14.66
CA GLU A 109 -6.15 -12.53 15.17
C GLU A 109 -7.42 -11.71 15.40
N ASP A 110 -7.28 -10.47 15.90
CA ASP A 110 -8.40 -9.57 16.20
C ASP A 110 -9.22 -9.15 14.96
N VAL A 111 -8.62 -9.21 13.76
CA VAL A 111 -9.20 -8.68 12.52
C VAL A 111 -9.38 -9.73 11.42
N ASP A 112 -8.85 -10.94 11.61
CA ASP A 112 -8.90 -12.04 10.62
C ASP A 112 -10.34 -12.49 10.27
N GLY A 113 -11.30 -12.24 11.16
CA GLY A 113 -12.72 -12.52 10.93
C GLY A 113 -13.47 -11.45 10.11
N LEU A 114 -12.90 -10.25 9.96
CA LEU A 114 -13.58 -9.12 9.32
C LEU A 114 -13.52 -9.21 7.79
N GLU A 115 -14.67 -9.03 7.13
CA GLU A 115 -14.78 -9.07 5.67
C GLU A 115 -13.87 -8.03 4.98
N GLU A 116 -13.78 -6.82 5.54
CA GLU A 116 -12.90 -5.77 5.04
C GLU A 116 -11.41 -6.21 5.06
N SER A 117 -11.00 -6.92 6.12
CA SER A 117 -9.62 -7.42 6.26
C SER A 117 -9.31 -8.56 5.31
N LYS A 118 -10.25 -9.47 5.08
CA LYS A 118 -10.09 -10.51 4.07
C LYS A 118 -9.91 -9.90 2.67
N ARG A 119 -10.80 -8.98 2.30
CA ARG A 119 -10.71 -8.25 1.01
C ARG A 119 -9.38 -7.54 0.84
N PHE A 120 -8.90 -6.86 1.88
CA PHE A 120 -7.61 -6.18 1.84
C PHE A 120 -6.45 -7.16 1.62
N LYS A 121 -6.41 -8.24 2.40
CA LYS A 121 -5.37 -9.27 2.29
C LYS A 121 -5.37 -9.97 0.93
N ASP A 122 -6.55 -10.27 0.39
CA ASP A 122 -6.70 -10.89 -0.92
C ASP A 122 -6.12 -9.99 -2.02
N MET A 123 -6.42 -8.69 -1.98
CA MET A 123 -5.83 -7.72 -2.91
C MET A 123 -4.32 -7.60 -2.76
N MET A 124 -3.79 -7.58 -1.53
CA MET A 124 -2.34 -7.51 -1.28
C MET A 124 -1.61 -8.79 -1.71
N HIS A 125 -2.23 -9.96 -1.51
CA HIS A 125 -1.71 -11.24 -1.96
C HIS A 125 -1.63 -11.28 -3.48
N GLU A 126 -2.74 -10.95 -4.16
CA GLU A 126 -2.81 -10.91 -5.61
C GLU A 126 -1.82 -9.88 -6.21
N PHE A 127 -1.67 -8.72 -5.56
CA PHE A 127 -0.66 -7.74 -5.92
C PHE A 127 0.76 -8.32 -5.83
N SER A 128 1.08 -9.00 -4.73
CA SER A 128 2.37 -9.67 -4.56
C SER A 128 2.61 -10.73 -5.64
N GLU A 129 1.60 -11.48 -6.06
CA GLU A 129 1.73 -12.45 -7.14
C GLU A 129 2.01 -11.77 -8.48
N CYS A 130 1.30 -10.68 -8.79
CA CYS A 130 1.54 -9.90 -10.01
C CYS A 130 2.97 -9.32 -10.06
N THR A 131 3.53 -8.92 -8.91
CA THR A 131 4.92 -8.43 -8.81
C THR A 131 5.97 -9.53 -8.99
N ARG A 132 5.62 -10.77 -8.65
CA ARG A 132 6.52 -11.92 -8.78
C ARG A 132 6.65 -12.38 -10.23
N VAL A 133 5.57 -12.30 -10.99
CA VAL A 133 5.53 -12.66 -12.43
C VAL A 133 6.28 -11.63 -13.29
N THR A 134 6.28 -10.35 -12.90
CA THR A 134 7.01 -9.29 -13.62
C THR A 134 8.52 -9.45 -13.57
N ASN A 135 9.06 -10.06 -12.50
CA ASN A 135 10.47 -10.48 -12.46
C ASN A 135 10.83 -11.60 -13.47
N LEU A 136 9.86 -12.35 -14.01
CA LEU A 136 10.11 -13.39 -15.02
C LEU A 136 10.00 -12.85 -16.45
N GLY A 137 9.14 -11.85 -16.68
CA GLY A 137 8.94 -11.21 -17.98
C GLY A 137 10.16 -10.40 -18.45
N ASP A 138 10.92 -9.82 -17.52
CA ASP A 138 12.19 -9.13 -17.81
C ASP A 138 13.34 -10.11 -18.12
N LEU A 139 13.22 -11.38 -17.72
CA LEU A 139 14.23 -12.42 -17.96
C LEU A 139 14.04 -13.16 -19.29
N PHE A 140 12.82 -13.20 -19.85
CA PHE A 140 12.54 -13.89 -21.12
C PHE A 140 11.49 -13.13 -21.96
N PRO A 141 11.93 -12.29 -22.92
CA PRO A 141 11.06 -11.53 -23.82
C PRO A 141 10.03 -12.40 -24.59
N ILE A 142 10.35 -13.68 -24.80
CA ILE A 142 9.52 -14.63 -25.55
C ILE A 142 8.31 -15.10 -24.73
N LEU A 143 8.40 -15.09 -23.39
CA LEU A 143 7.28 -15.45 -22.50
C LEU A 143 6.26 -14.31 -22.37
N GLN A 144 6.62 -13.07 -22.72
CA GLN A 144 5.68 -11.94 -22.72
C GLN A 144 4.57 -12.09 -23.75
N CYS A 145 4.75 -12.90 -24.81
CA CYS A 145 3.74 -13.06 -25.86
C CYS A 145 2.70 -14.16 -25.58
N ILE A 146 2.94 -15.07 -24.65
CA ILE A 146 2.11 -16.30 -24.51
C ILE A 146 0.98 -16.14 -23.47
N ASP A 147 1.07 -15.18 -22.53
CA ASP A 147 -0.02 -14.88 -21.56
C ASP A 147 -0.18 -13.38 -21.26
N TYR A 148 0.15 -12.51 -22.22
CA TYR A 148 0.06 -11.04 -22.06
C TYR A 148 -1.34 -10.58 -21.65
N ASP A 149 -2.37 -11.18 -22.26
CA ASP A 149 -3.75 -10.70 -22.12
C ASP A 149 -4.37 -11.15 -20.79
N GLY A 150 -4.07 -12.37 -20.32
CA GLY A 150 -4.52 -12.87 -19.01
C GLY A 150 -3.94 -12.05 -17.86
N PHE A 151 -2.62 -11.80 -17.89
CA PHE A 151 -1.94 -10.99 -16.89
C PHE A 151 -2.44 -9.53 -16.86
N LYS A 152 -2.59 -8.91 -18.04
CA LYS A 152 -3.11 -7.54 -18.16
C LYS A 152 -4.54 -7.42 -17.65
N ASN A 153 -5.40 -8.39 -17.96
CA ASN A 153 -6.78 -8.43 -17.47
C ASN A 153 -6.84 -8.57 -15.95
N ARG A 154 -6.01 -9.46 -15.37
CA ARG A 154 -5.88 -9.64 -13.92
C ARG A 154 -5.43 -8.35 -13.22
N MET A 155 -4.36 -7.71 -13.72
CA MET A 155 -3.90 -6.42 -13.17
C MET A 155 -4.95 -5.32 -13.31
N THR A 156 -5.71 -5.30 -14.40
CA THR A 156 -6.77 -4.31 -14.60
C THR A 156 -7.91 -4.49 -13.58
N GLN A 157 -8.32 -5.73 -13.32
CA GLN A 157 -9.34 -6.06 -12.32
C GLN A 157 -8.86 -5.77 -10.89
N LEU A 158 -7.60 -6.09 -10.59
CA LEU A 158 -6.98 -5.75 -9.31
C LEU A 158 -6.93 -4.23 -9.10
N GLY A 159 -6.49 -3.47 -10.10
CA GLY A 159 -6.44 -2.01 -10.05
C GLY A 159 -7.80 -1.38 -9.78
N LYS A 160 -8.88 -1.90 -10.39
CA LYS A 160 -10.26 -1.45 -10.11
C LYS A 160 -10.69 -1.74 -8.67
N ARG A 161 -10.39 -2.93 -8.15
CA ARG A 161 -10.72 -3.29 -6.76
C ARG A 161 -9.96 -2.43 -5.75
N MET A 162 -8.66 -2.21 -5.99
CA MET A 162 -7.85 -1.30 -5.17
C MET A 162 -8.39 0.13 -5.22
N ASP A 163 -8.71 0.65 -6.40
CA ASP A 163 -9.27 2.01 -6.53
C ASP A 163 -10.57 2.18 -5.75
N ALA A 164 -11.49 1.21 -5.85
CA ALA A 164 -12.74 1.21 -5.11
C ALA A 164 -12.51 1.12 -3.59
N PHE A 165 -11.56 0.29 -3.15
CA PHE A 165 -11.21 0.16 -1.74
C PHE A 165 -10.64 1.47 -1.17
N TRP A 166 -9.70 2.09 -1.88
CA TRP A 166 -9.11 3.38 -1.45
C TRP A 166 -10.12 4.51 -1.47
N GLN A 167 -11.03 4.54 -2.46
CA GLN A 167 -12.11 5.51 -2.49
C GLN A 167 -13.04 5.34 -1.28
N GLY A 168 -13.41 4.11 -0.94
CA GLY A 168 -14.22 3.84 0.25
C GLY A 168 -13.57 4.36 1.54
N LEU A 169 -12.26 4.17 1.70
CA LEU A 169 -11.53 4.72 2.85
C LEU A 169 -11.50 6.25 2.88
N ILE A 170 -11.35 6.90 1.73
CA ILE A 170 -11.42 8.36 1.61
C ILE A 170 -12.82 8.85 2.01
N ASP A 171 -13.86 8.24 1.48
CA ASP A 171 -15.24 8.63 1.74
C ASP A 171 -15.63 8.43 3.21
N GLU A 172 -15.16 7.36 3.86
CA GLU A 172 -15.30 7.18 5.32
C GLU A 172 -14.69 8.34 6.11
N HIS A 173 -13.48 8.79 5.74
CA HIS A 173 -12.81 9.90 6.44
C HIS A 173 -13.44 11.27 6.16
N ARG A 174 -14.15 11.43 5.03
CA ARG A 174 -14.94 12.64 4.76
C ARG A 174 -16.12 12.77 5.72
N VAL A 175 -16.72 11.65 6.10
CA VAL A 175 -17.81 11.60 7.08
C VAL A 175 -17.28 11.71 8.51
N ASP A 176 -16.21 10.99 8.85
CA ASP A 176 -15.58 11.00 10.17
C ASP A 176 -14.26 11.78 10.17
N LYS A 177 -14.37 13.12 10.29
CA LYS A 177 -13.22 14.04 10.33
C LYS A 177 -12.45 14.02 11.67
N SER A 178 -12.87 13.23 12.65
CA SER A 178 -12.32 13.28 14.01
C SER A 178 -10.96 12.56 14.16
N ARG A 179 -10.57 11.76 13.16
CA ARG A 179 -9.38 10.92 13.24
C ARG A 179 -8.13 11.67 12.84
N ASN A 180 -7.07 11.57 13.65
CA ASN A 180 -5.74 12.03 13.26
C ASN A 180 -5.05 10.94 12.40
N THR A 181 -5.36 10.92 11.11
CA THR A 181 -4.76 10.01 10.12
C THR A 181 -4.14 10.79 8.97
N MET A 182 -3.31 10.12 8.15
CA MET A 182 -2.76 10.76 6.96
C MET A 182 -3.86 11.09 5.95
N VAL A 183 -4.91 10.26 5.83
CA VAL A 183 -6.05 10.59 4.96
C VAL A 183 -6.77 11.83 5.45
N SER A 184 -7.03 11.98 6.76
CA SER A 184 -7.65 13.21 7.29
C SER A 184 -6.80 14.44 7.02
N HIS A 185 -5.48 14.33 7.13
CA HIS A 185 -4.56 15.42 6.79
C HIS A 185 -4.62 15.80 5.31
N LEU A 186 -4.57 14.81 4.42
CA LEU A 186 -4.65 15.04 2.98
C LEU A 186 -6.01 15.61 2.56
N LEU A 187 -7.09 15.22 3.22
CA LEU A 187 -8.42 15.79 3.02
C LEU A 187 -8.51 17.25 3.48
N ALA A 188 -7.86 17.61 4.59
CA ALA A 188 -7.77 19.01 5.01
C ALA A 188 -7.01 19.86 3.98
N LEU A 189 -5.94 19.31 3.39
CA LEU A 189 -5.20 19.96 2.30
C LEU A 189 -6.03 20.07 1.01
N GLN A 190 -6.90 19.09 0.73
CA GLN A 190 -7.86 19.14 -0.36
C GLN A 190 -8.88 20.27 -0.22
N GLU A 191 -9.29 20.60 1.01
CA GLU A 191 -10.19 21.75 1.24
C GLU A 191 -9.51 23.09 0.92
N SER A 192 -8.20 23.22 1.19
CA SER A 192 -7.44 24.44 0.88
C SER A 192 -6.93 24.54 -0.55
N GLU A 193 -6.53 23.41 -1.15
CA GLU A 193 -5.87 23.32 -2.46
C GLU A 193 -6.47 22.18 -3.30
N PRO A 194 -7.78 22.28 -3.68
CA PRO A 194 -8.52 21.18 -4.29
C PRO A 194 -7.97 20.74 -5.66
N GLU A 195 -7.36 21.66 -6.40
CA GLU A 195 -6.73 21.37 -7.69
C GLU A 195 -5.46 20.52 -7.55
N TYR A 196 -4.78 20.59 -6.40
CA TYR A 196 -3.52 19.91 -6.16
C TYR A 196 -3.69 18.58 -5.42
N TYR A 197 -4.67 18.49 -4.52
CA TYR A 197 -4.99 17.27 -3.75
C TYR A 197 -6.30 16.63 -4.21
N THR A 198 -6.38 16.26 -5.49
CA THR A 198 -7.53 15.50 -6.01
C THR A 198 -7.57 14.09 -5.39
N ASP A 199 -8.72 13.43 -5.41
CA ASP A 199 -8.86 12.03 -4.94
C ASP A 199 -7.86 11.09 -5.63
N GLU A 200 -7.51 11.37 -6.89
CA GLU A 200 -6.50 10.61 -7.62
C GLU A 200 -5.10 10.79 -7.02
N ILE A 201 -4.74 12.00 -6.61
CA ILE A 201 -3.47 12.29 -5.94
C ILE A 201 -3.45 11.66 -4.55
N ILE A 202 -4.53 11.77 -3.77
CA ILE A 202 -4.63 11.17 -2.44
C ILE A 202 -4.49 9.65 -2.52
N LYS A 203 -5.21 8.99 -3.44
CA LYS A 203 -5.08 7.55 -3.68
C LYS A 203 -3.67 7.17 -4.14
N GLY A 204 -3.05 8.00 -5.00
CA GLY A 204 -1.66 7.84 -5.41
C GLY A 204 -0.69 7.88 -4.23
N ILE A 205 -0.84 8.86 -3.33
CA ILE A 205 -0.01 8.99 -2.13
C ILE A 205 -0.18 7.78 -1.20
N ILE A 206 -1.42 7.33 -0.95
CA ILE A 206 -1.70 6.12 -0.16
C ILE A 206 -0.97 4.91 -0.74
N LEU A 207 -1.12 4.69 -2.04
CA LEU A 207 -0.56 3.54 -2.73
C LEU A 207 0.97 3.53 -2.74
N VAL A 208 1.59 4.71 -2.85
CA VAL A 208 3.06 4.87 -2.81
C VAL A 208 3.63 4.64 -1.42
N SER A 209 2.80 4.81 -0.38
CA SER A 209 3.22 4.66 1.00
C SER A 209 3.24 3.20 1.48
N LEU A 210 2.55 2.29 0.78
CA LEU A 210 2.41 0.87 1.11
C LEU A 210 3.55 0.03 0.54
#